data_AF-A0A852X0R9-F1
#
_entry.id   AF-A0A852X0R9-F1
#
_cell.length_a   1.000
_cell.length_b   1.000
_cell.length_c   1.000
_cell.angle_alpha   90.00
_cell.angle_beta   90.00
_cell.angle_gamma   90.00
#
_symmetry.space_group_name_H-M   'P 1'
#
loop_
_entity.id
_entity.type
_entity.pdbx_description
1 polymer ?
#
loop_
_entity_poly.entity_id
_entity_poly.type
_entity_poly.pdbx_seq_one_letter_code
_entity_poly.pdbx_strand_id
1 'polypeptide(L)'
;MTSDDTYDSLLSGDMSQWLDALPEYQRQSIAALLEDHDAIDVITVWLENSGPSDTAPFGGTRAGAKLFYKSILVELQKALCGGVEYVAERKALSEATGGGGKLLVVGLLTTAIAPHVGAAAAVIGPAVALTLGIVANAGKVTACDVLKEMIDERDAASLADSVE
;
A
#
# COMPACT_ATOMS: atom_id res chain seq x y z
N MET A 1 10.28 -3.64 24.45
CA MET A 1 9.99 -3.60 23.01
C MET A 1 8.51 -3.82 22.86
N THR A 2 7.80 -2.71 22.71
CA THR A 2 6.40 -2.73 22.25
C THR A 2 6.41 -3.19 20.79
N SER A 3 5.30 -3.79 20.33
CA SER A 3 5.20 -4.32 18.97
C SER A 3 5.53 -3.26 17.90
N ASP A 4 5.33 -1.97 18.18
CA ASP A 4 5.72 -0.84 17.33
C ASP A 4 7.21 -0.82 16.94
N ASP A 5 8.12 -1.02 17.91
CA ASP A 5 9.57 -0.91 17.66
C ASP A 5 10.08 -1.95 16.63
N THR A 6 9.36 -3.07 16.49
CA THR A 6 9.75 -4.16 15.60
C THR A 6 9.41 -3.84 14.14
N TYR A 7 8.27 -3.20 13.90
CA TYR A 7 7.83 -2.83 12.56
C TYR A 7 8.59 -1.63 12.02
N ASP A 8 8.97 -0.67 12.86
CA ASP A 8 9.74 0.50 12.44
C ASP A 8 11.11 0.12 11.83
N SER A 9 11.76 -0.94 12.33
CA SER A 9 13.00 -1.44 11.72
C SER A 9 12.75 -2.17 10.39
N LEU A 10 11.61 -2.86 10.28
CA LEU A 10 11.18 -3.58 9.08
C LEU A 10 10.79 -2.60 7.96
N LEU A 11 10.19 -1.48 8.34
CA LEU A 11 9.73 -0.40 7.46
C LEU A 11 10.81 0.66 7.26
N SER A 12 12.05 0.24 7.02
CA SER A 12 13.18 1.14 6.74
C SER A 12 13.66 1.05 5.30
N GLY A 13 14.16 2.16 4.78
CA GLY A 13 14.72 2.26 3.43
C GLY A 13 14.03 3.31 2.57
N ASP A 14 14.60 3.56 1.39
CA ASP A 14 14.05 4.51 0.42
C ASP A 14 13.02 3.86 -0.51
N MET A 15 12.29 4.71 -1.25
CA MET A 15 11.28 4.29 -2.21
C MET A 15 11.80 3.26 -3.22
N SER A 16 13.01 3.44 -3.75
CA SER A 16 13.56 2.56 -4.78
C SER A 16 13.75 1.13 -4.26
N GLN A 17 14.17 0.99 -3.00
CA GLN A 17 14.32 -0.32 -2.37
C GLN A 17 12.99 -1.07 -2.19
N TRP A 18 11.88 -0.34 -2.01
CA TRP A 18 10.55 -0.95 -1.96
C TRP A 18 10.03 -1.33 -3.35
N LEU A 19 10.40 -0.56 -4.38
CA LEU A 19 10.05 -0.87 -5.76
C LEU A 19 10.82 -2.08 -6.31
N ASP A 20 12.03 -2.35 -5.81
CA ASP A 20 12.80 -3.56 -6.16
C ASP A 20 12.10 -4.87 -5.79
N ALA A 21 11.10 -4.82 -4.88
CA ALA A 21 10.25 -5.96 -4.56
C ALA A 21 9.26 -6.32 -5.70
N LEU A 22 9.07 -5.43 -6.67
CA LEU A 22 8.14 -5.63 -7.77
C LEU A 22 8.80 -6.38 -8.95
N PRO A 23 8.02 -7.18 -9.71
CA PRO A 23 8.46 -7.68 -11.00
C PRO A 23 8.97 -6.56 -11.91
N GLU A 24 9.98 -6.86 -12.73
CA GLU A 24 10.65 -5.89 -13.61
C GLU A 24 9.67 -5.00 -14.39
N TYR A 25 8.66 -5.60 -15.02
CA TYR A 25 7.70 -4.86 -15.84
C TYR A 25 6.91 -3.84 -15.00
N GLN A 26 6.49 -4.21 -13.78
CA GLN A 26 5.78 -3.31 -12.88
C GLN A 26 6.70 -2.19 -12.42
N ARG A 27 7.93 -2.53 -12.03
CA ARG A 27 8.91 -1.53 -11.58
C ARG A 27 9.23 -0.52 -12.66
N GLN A 28 9.41 -0.95 -13.91
CA GLN A 28 9.65 -0.05 -15.05
C GLN A 28 8.47 0.88 -15.32
N SER A 29 7.25 0.36 -15.34
CA SER A 29 6.04 1.19 -15.52
C SER A 29 5.87 2.22 -14.41
N ILE A 30 6.10 1.82 -13.15
CA ILE A 30 6.00 2.70 -11.99
C ILE A 30 7.12 3.74 -11.98
N ALA A 31 8.36 3.36 -12.29
CA ALA A 31 9.48 4.28 -12.35
C ALA A 31 9.25 5.38 -13.40
N ALA A 32 8.72 5.03 -14.58
CA ALA A 32 8.38 6.00 -15.61
C ALA A 32 7.29 6.99 -15.14
N LEU A 33 6.27 6.51 -14.43
CA LEU A 33 5.23 7.39 -13.88
C LEU A 33 5.77 8.32 -12.79
N LEU A 34 6.74 7.87 -11.98
CA LEU A 34 7.37 8.68 -10.94
C LEU A 34 8.26 9.82 -11.47
N GLU A 35 8.57 9.85 -12.77
CA GLU A 35 9.32 10.95 -13.39
C GLU A 35 8.49 12.24 -13.42
N ASP A 36 7.18 12.11 -13.64
CA ASP A 36 6.25 13.24 -13.86
C ASP A 36 5.19 13.38 -12.75
N HIS A 37 5.04 12.39 -11.88
CA HIS A 37 3.97 12.32 -10.88
C HIS A 37 4.50 11.99 -9.48
N ASP A 38 3.81 12.48 -8.44
CA ASP A 38 4.09 12.04 -7.07
C ASP A 38 3.61 10.60 -6.84
N ALA A 39 4.14 9.95 -5.80
CA ALA A 39 3.86 8.54 -5.53
C ALA A 39 2.36 8.23 -5.35
N ILE A 40 1.58 9.14 -4.76
CA ILE A 40 0.15 8.94 -4.55
C ILE A 40 -0.62 9.02 -5.88
N ASP A 41 -0.25 9.96 -6.73
CA ASP A 41 -0.82 10.06 -8.07
C ASP A 41 -0.47 8.84 -8.92
N VAL A 42 0.79 8.38 -8.87
CA VAL A 42 1.21 7.13 -9.54
C VAL A 42 0.39 5.93 -9.11
N ILE A 43 0.13 5.77 -7.80
CA ILE A 43 -0.76 4.71 -7.30
C ILE A 43 -2.15 4.83 -7.91
N THR A 44 -2.70 6.05 -7.96
CA THR A 44 -4.03 6.30 -8.51
C THR A 44 -4.09 5.95 -9.99
N VAL A 45 -3.13 6.41 -10.79
CA VAL A 45 -3.01 6.11 -12.22
C VAL A 45 -2.83 4.61 -12.46
N TRP A 46 -2.02 3.94 -11.64
CA TRP A 46 -1.82 2.50 -11.74
C TRP A 46 -3.12 1.74 -11.49
N LEU A 47 -3.84 2.06 -10.41
CA LEU A 47 -5.08 1.39 -10.03
C LEU A 47 -6.25 1.72 -10.98
N GLU A 48 -6.25 2.90 -11.59
CA GLU A 48 -7.21 3.25 -12.64
C GLU A 48 -7.02 2.39 -13.89
N ASN A 49 -5.77 2.16 -14.32
CA ASN A 49 -5.44 1.43 -15.56
C ASN A 49 -5.35 -0.09 -15.37
N SER A 50 -4.98 -0.55 -14.18
CA SER A 50 -4.72 -1.97 -13.87
C SER A 50 -5.78 -2.58 -12.96
N GLY A 51 -6.69 -1.77 -12.43
CA GLY A 51 -7.81 -2.22 -11.60
C GLY A 51 -8.75 -3.12 -12.38
N PRO A 52 -9.52 -4.01 -11.71
CA PRO A 52 -10.49 -4.83 -12.40
C PRO A 52 -11.56 -3.93 -13.02
N SER A 53 -11.71 -3.99 -14.35
CA SER A 53 -12.74 -3.24 -15.09
C SER A 53 -14.16 -3.62 -14.68
N ASP A 54 -14.35 -4.83 -14.13
CA ASP A 54 -15.64 -5.40 -13.75
C ASP A 54 -15.94 -5.38 -12.24
N THR A 55 -15.06 -4.82 -11.39
CA THR A 55 -15.37 -4.65 -9.97
C THR A 55 -16.09 -3.33 -9.75
N ALA A 56 -17.42 -3.36 -9.75
CA ALA A 56 -18.20 -2.32 -9.09
C ALA A 56 -17.87 -2.34 -7.58
N PRO A 57 -17.55 -1.22 -6.92
CA PRO A 57 -17.70 0.18 -7.33
C PRO A 57 -16.41 0.86 -7.87
N PHE A 58 -15.32 0.14 -8.09
CA PHE A 58 -13.98 0.69 -8.34
C PHE A 58 -13.61 0.86 -9.83
N GLY A 59 -14.50 0.47 -10.76
CA GLY A 59 -14.17 0.31 -12.17
C GLY A 59 -13.54 1.54 -12.83
N GLY A 60 -12.40 1.33 -13.50
CA GLY A 60 -11.78 2.07 -14.62
C GLY A 60 -11.75 3.61 -14.57
N THR A 61 -12.04 4.22 -13.42
CA THR A 61 -12.18 5.66 -13.25
C THR A 61 -11.27 6.10 -12.13
N ARG A 62 -10.73 7.31 -12.26
CA ARG A 62 -9.91 7.94 -11.22
C ARG A 62 -10.61 7.98 -9.84
N ALA A 63 -11.91 8.25 -9.79
CA ALA A 63 -12.68 8.24 -8.54
C ALA A 63 -12.76 6.81 -7.95
N GLY A 64 -13.01 5.80 -8.77
CA GLY A 64 -12.98 4.40 -8.38
C GLY A 64 -11.59 3.98 -7.87
N ALA A 65 -10.52 4.42 -8.53
CA ALA A 65 -9.15 4.15 -8.11
C ALA A 65 -8.80 4.77 -6.75
N LYS A 66 -9.24 6.00 -6.47
CA LYS A 66 -9.07 6.63 -5.14
C LYS A 66 -9.77 5.83 -4.04
N LEU A 67 -11.02 5.42 -4.28
CA LEU A 67 -11.79 4.60 -3.32
C LEU A 67 -11.14 3.22 -3.12
N PHE A 68 -10.67 2.61 -4.20
CA PHE A 68 -9.98 1.33 -4.14
C PHE A 68 -8.68 1.44 -3.35
N TYR A 69 -7.92 2.51 -3.57
CA TYR A 69 -6.70 2.75 -2.82
C TYR A 69 -6.98 2.96 -1.32
N LYS A 70 -8.05 3.67 -0.96
CA LYS A 70 -8.49 3.76 0.44
C LYS A 70 -8.76 2.39 1.04
N SER A 71 -9.45 1.49 0.33
CA SER A 71 -9.66 0.11 0.81
C SER A 71 -8.35 -0.64 1.03
N ILE A 72 -7.35 -0.46 0.15
CA ILE A 72 -6.01 -1.02 0.35
C ILE A 72 -5.35 -0.44 1.60
N LEU A 73 -5.44 0.88 1.83
CA LEU A 73 -4.86 1.53 3.01
C LEU A 73 -5.49 1.03 4.32
N VAL A 74 -6.81 0.86 4.36
CA VAL A 74 -7.53 0.33 5.52
C VAL A 74 -7.01 -1.08 5.85
N GLU A 75 -6.95 -1.97 4.86
CA GLU A 75 -6.47 -3.33 5.08
C GLU A 75 -4.98 -3.39 5.42
N LEU A 76 -4.16 -2.53 4.80
CA LEU A 76 -2.73 -2.41 5.14
C LEU A 76 -2.52 -1.91 6.57
N GLN A 77 -3.31 -0.92 7.02
CA GLN A 77 -3.29 -0.45 8.39
C GLN A 77 -3.66 -1.58 9.36
N LYS A 78 -4.72 -2.35 9.08
CA LYS A 78 -5.06 -3.51 9.92
C LYS A 78 -3.94 -4.54 9.94
N ALA A 79 -3.32 -4.81 8.78
CA ALA A 79 -2.22 -5.76 8.67
C ALA A 79 -1.03 -5.37 9.54
N LEU A 80 -0.67 -4.09 9.59
CA LEU A 80 0.50 -3.61 10.33
C LEU A 80 0.17 -3.22 11.80
N CYS A 81 -1.03 -2.70 12.06
CA CYS A 81 -1.38 -1.99 13.30
C CYS A 81 -2.35 -2.75 14.21
N GLY A 82 -2.45 -4.07 14.06
CA GLY A 82 -3.10 -4.92 15.07
C GLY A 82 -4.51 -5.44 14.73
N GLY A 83 -4.91 -5.46 13.47
CA GLY A 83 -6.14 -6.14 13.03
C GLY A 83 -6.16 -7.62 13.42
N VAL A 84 -7.26 -8.11 13.97
CA VAL A 84 -7.35 -9.49 14.48
C VAL A 84 -7.27 -10.54 13.35
N GLU A 85 -7.63 -10.15 12.14
CA GLU A 85 -7.60 -10.98 10.94
C GLU A 85 -6.17 -11.23 10.43
N TYR A 86 -5.19 -10.40 10.80
CA TYR A 86 -3.81 -10.45 10.29
C TYR A 86 -2.78 -10.94 11.33
N VAL A 87 -3.22 -11.68 12.36
CA VAL A 87 -2.32 -12.13 13.45
C VAL A 87 -1.20 -13.06 12.92
N ALA A 88 -1.53 -13.94 11.98
CA ALA A 88 -0.57 -14.90 11.42
C ALA A 88 0.46 -14.20 10.54
N GLU A 89 -0.01 -13.27 9.69
CA GLU A 89 0.78 -12.45 8.79
C GLU A 89 1.73 -11.56 9.58
N ARG A 90 1.25 -10.91 10.65
CA ARG A 90 2.11 -10.12 11.55
C ARG A 90 3.20 -10.93 12.20
N LYS A 91 2.89 -12.15 12.63
CA LYS A 91 3.90 -13.07 13.16
C LYS A 91 4.97 -13.38 12.08
N ALA A 92 4.55 -13.70 10.87
CA ALA A 92 5.47 -13.94 9.76
C ALA A 92 6.30 -12.69 9.40
N LEU A 93 5.72 -11.48 9.46
CA LEU A 93 6.43 -10.22 9.28
C LEU A 93 7.49 -10.00 10.37
N SER A 94 7.18 -10.29 11.64
CA SER A 94 8.15 -10.17 12.73
C SER A 94 9.33 -11.13 12.60
N GLU A 95 9.12 -12.28 11.97
CA GLU A 95 10.15 -13.30 11.72
C GLU A 95 11.01 -12.95 10.50
N ALA A 96 10.49 -12.09 9.61
CA ALA A 96 11.20 -11.55 8.44
C ALA A 96 12.22 -10.47 8.84
N THR A 97 13.27 -10.87 9.55
CA THR A 97 14.39 -9.98 9.90
C THR A 97 15.52 -10.04 8.87
N GLY A 98 16.01 -8.89 8.43
CA GLY A 98 17.18 -8.75 7.53
C GLY A 98 16.85 -8.24 6.11
N GLY A 99 17.84 -7.62 5.46
CA GLY A 99 17.71 -6.84 4.21
C GLY A 99 17.14 -7.54 2.97
N GLY A 100 16.86 -8.85 3.01
CA GLY A 100 16.07 -9.56 1.99
C GLY A 100 14.55 -9.49 2.19
N GLY A 101 14.08 -8.80 3.24
CA GLY A 101 12.69 -8.79 3.69
C GLY A 101 11.70 -8.08 2.76
N LYS A 102 12.09 -7.06 2.00
CA LYS A 102 11.12 -6.21 1.27
C LYS A 102 10.26 -6.98 0.25
N LEU A 103 10.85 -7.89 -0.52
CA LEU A 103 10.11 -8.78 -1.42
C LEU A 103 9.11 -9.66 -0.66
N LEU A 104 9.54 -10.23 0.47
CA LEU A 104 8.69 -11.07 1.30
C LEU A 104 7.59 -10.26 1.99
N VAL A 105 7.89 -9.04 2.46
CA VAL A 105 6.94 -8.11 3.08
C VAL A 105 5.87 -7.69 2.08
N VAL A 106 6.26 -7.20 0.90
CA VAL A 106 5.33 -6.83 -0.16
C VAL A 106 4.51 -8.05 -0.60
N GLY A 107 5.14 -9.20 -0.83
CA GLY A 107 4.46 -10.43 -1.24
C GLY A 107 3.45 -10.93 -0.20
N LEU A 108 3.82 -10.93 1.08
CA LEU A 108 2.96 -11.37 2.17
C LEU A 108 1.76 -10.43 2.34
N LEU A 109 2.01 -9.12 2.40
CA LEU A 109 0.95 -8.11 2.57
C LEU A 109 -0.01 -8.11 1.38
N THR A 110 0.50 -8.15 0.15
CA THR A 110 -0.35 -8.16 -1.05
C THR A 110 -1.17 -9.44 -1.15
N THR A 111 -0.60 -10.59 -0.82
CA THR A 111 -1.33 -11.87 -0.80
C THR A 111 -2.42 -11.87 0.28
N ALA A 112 -2.11 -11.32 1.46
CA ALA A 112 -3.06 -11.24 2.56
C ALA A 112 -4.21 -10.27 2.28
N ILE A 113 -3.91 -9.07 1.75
CA ILE A 113 -4.89 -8.00 1.55
C ILE A 113 -5.79 -8.25 0.33
N ALA A 114 -5.24 -8.81 -0.75
CA ALA A 114 -5.94 -9.09 -2.02
C ALA A 114 -7.39 -9.62 -1.88
N PRO A 115 -7.66 -10.70 -1.10
CA PRO A 115 -9.01 -11.21 -0.93
C PRO A 115 -9.96 -10.25 -0.20
N HIS A 116 -9.46 -9.43 0.72
CA HIS A 116 -10.28 -8.47 1.49
C HIS A 116 -10.74 -7.28 0.64
N VAL A 117 -9.95 -6.92 -0.38
CA VAL A 117 -10.28 -5.81 -1.30
C VAL A 117 -10.85 -6.29 -2.64
N GLY A 118 -11.02 -7.61 -2.83
CA GLY A 118 -11.63 -8.19 -4.03
C GLY A 118 -10.77 -8.07 -5.30
N ALA A 119 -9.43 -8.10 -5.18
CA ALA A 119 -8.52 -7.92 -6.30
C ALA A 119 -7.40 -8.95 -6.34
N ALA A 120 -6.72 -9.07 -7.49
CA ALA A 120 -5.53 -9.91 -7.59
C ALA A 120 -4.33 -9.25 -6.91
N ALA A 121 -3.48 -10.04 -6.23
CA ALA A 121 -2.27 -9.54 -5.58
C ALA A 121 -1.34 -8.78 -6.54
N ALA A 122 -1.25 -9.23 -7.80
CA ALA A 122 -0.46 -8.58 -8.84
C ALA A 122 -0.96 -7.16 -9.20
N VAL A 123 -2.26 -6.88 -9.01
CA VAL A 123 -2.84 -5.55 -9.27
C VAL A 123 -2.49 -4.59 -8.13
N ILE A 124 -2.57 -5.05 -6.88
CA ILE A 124 -2.32 -4.19 -5.71
C ILE A 124 -0.85 -4.10 -5.31
N GLY A 125 0.01 -4.98 -5.85
CA GLY A 125 1.45 -5.02 -5.59
C GLY A 125 2.14 -3.65 -5.62
N PRO A 126 2.06 -2.93 -6.74
CA PRO A 126 2.66 -1.59 -6.85
C PRO A 126 2.10 -0.58 -5.86
N ALA A 127 0.80 -0.61 -5.59
CA ALA A 127 0.18 0.28 -4.61
C ALA A 127 0.70 0.03 -3.19
N VAL A 128 0.85 -1.23 -2.80
CA VAL A 128 1.42 -1.61 -1.50
C VAL A 128 2.89 -1.20 -1.42
N ALA A 129 3.71 -1.51 -2.44
CA ALA A 129 5.13 -1.17 -2.44
C ALA A 129 5.38 0.34 -2.35
N LEU A 130 4.67 1.15 -3.14
CA LEU A 130 4.75 2.61 -3.08
C LEU A 130 4.32 3.14 -1.71
N THR A 131 3.24 2.60 -1.15
CA THR A 131 2.77 2.99 0.19
C THR A 131 3.83 2.70 1.26
N LEU A 132 4.42 1.50 1.25
CA LEU A 132 5.50 1.15 2.19
C LEU A 132 6.71 2.06 2.03
N GLY A 133 7.03 2.49 0.80
CA GLY A 133 8.08 3.48 0.55
C GLY A 133 7.77 4.87 1.10
N ILE A 134 6.51 5.33 1.04
CA ILE A 134 6.07 6.57 1.68
C ILE A 134 6.23 6.46 3.19
N VAL A 135 5.70 5.37 3.76
CA VAL A 135 5.66 5.17 5.21
C VAL A 135 7.07 5.02 5.78
N ALA A 136 7.96 4.32 5.08
CA ALA A 136 9.36 4.17 5.47
C ALA A 136 10.15 5.48 5.48
N ASN A 137 9.70 6.49 4.72
CA ASN A 137 10.36 7.79 4.63
C ASN A 137 9.68 8.89 5.48
N ALA A 138 8.66 8.54 6.27
CA ALA A 138 7.90 9.49 7.10
C ALA A 138 8.65 9.99 8.35
N GLY A 139 9.91 9.57 8.55
CA GLY A 139 10.78 10.08 9.59
C GLY A 139 10.51 9.46 10.96
N LYS A 140 10.12 10.27 11.96
CA LYS A 140 9.88 9.85 13.35
C LYS A 140 8.40 9.51 13.66
N VAL A 141 7.55 9.56 12.64
CA VAL A 141 6.13 9.23 12.76
C VAL A 141 5.99 7.72 12.55
N THR A 142 5.16 7.06 13.36
CA THR A 142 4.95 5.62 13.23
C THR A 142 4.22 5.30 11.93
N ALA A 143 4.43 4.09 11.40
CA ALA A 143 3.71 3.66 10.21
C ALA A 143 2.18 3.71 10.35
N CYS A 144 1.69 3.44 11.56
CA CYS A 144 0.27 3.44 11.88
C CYS A 144 -0.36 4.83 11.85
N ASP A 145 0.36 5.84 12.31
CA ASP A 145 -0.08 7.23 12.27
C ASP A 145 -0.12 7.75 10.83
N VAL A 146 0.92 7.49 10.03
CA VAL A 146 0.97 7.88 8.61
C VAL A 146 -0.19 7.25 7.84
N LEU A 147 -0.41 5.94 8.01
CA LEU A 147 -1.52 5.24 7.35
C LEU A 147 -2.87 5.80 7.79
N LYS A 148 -3.01 6.17 9.06
CA LYS A 148 -4.23 6.81 9.57
C LYS A 148 -4.46 8.16 8.88
N GLU A 149 -3.45 9.01 8.80
CA GLU A 149 -3.54 10.31 8.13
C GLU A 149 -3.93 10.15 6.65
N MET A 150 -3.31 9.23 5.93
CA MET A 150 -3.62 8.96 4.52
C MET A 150 -5.08 8.51 4.31
N ILE A 151 -5.63 7.72 5.24
CA ILE A 151 -7.04 7.29 5.22
C ILE A 151 -7.95 8.49 5.50
N ASP A 152 -7.68 9.26 6.55
CA ASP A 152 -8.48 10.41 6.95
C ASP A 152 -8.53 11.49 5.84
N GLU A 153 -7.42 11.74 5.14
CA GLU A 153 -7.36 12.65 3.98
C GLU A 153 -8.26 12.18 2.82
N ARG A 154 -8.31 10.86 2.57
CA ARG A 154 -9.14 10.28 1.51
C ARG A 154 -10.62 10.31 1.87
N ASP A 155 -10.95 10.19 3.14
CA ASP A 155 -12.32 10.38 3.63
C ASP A 155 -12.78 11.81 3.37
N ALA A 156 -11.96 12.80 3.73
CA ALA A 156 -12.25 14.20 3.47
C ALA A 156 -12.41 14.48 1.96
N ALA A 157 -11.53 13.93 1.11
CA ALA A 157 -11.61 14.10 -0.33
C ALA A 157 -12.86 13.45 -0.95
N SER A 158 -13.25 12.26 -0.48
CA SER A 158 -14.45 11.57 -0.98
C SER A 158 -15.76 12.31 -0.65
N LEU A 159 -15.79 13.01 0.49
CA LEU A 159 -16.91 13.86 0.88
C LEU A 159 -17.00 15.12 0.01
N ALA A 160 -15.88 15.68 -0.43
CA ALA A 160 -15.84 16.84 -1.32
C ALA A 160 -16.35 16.48 -2.74
N ASP A 161 -15.90 15.36 -3.31
CA ASP A 161 -16.34 14.88 -4.64
C ASP A 161 -17.85 14.52 -4.69
N SER A 162 -18.53 14.37 -3.54
CA SER A 162 -19.97 14.05 -3.46
C SER A 162 -20.90 15.28 -3.42
N VAL A 163 -20.34 16.50 -3.37
CA VAL A 163 -21.09 17.77 -3.25
C VAL A 163 -21.14 18.54 -4.59
N GLU A 164 -20.41 18.08 -5.61
CA GLU A 164 -20.48 18.58 -7.00
C GLU A 164 -21.44 17.74 -7.87
#